data_AF-A0A1Y6MFI1-F1
#
_entry.id   AF-A0A1Y6MFI1-F1
#
_cell.length_a   1.000
_cell.length_b   1.000
_cell.length_c   1.000
_cell.angle_alpha   90.00
_cell.angle_beta   90.00
_cell.angle_gamma   90.00
#
_symmetry.space_group_name_H-M   'P 1'
#
loop_
_entity.id
_entity.type
_entity.pdbx_description
1 polymer ?
#
loop_
_entity_poly.entity_id
_entity_poly.type
_entity_poly.pdbx_seq_one_letter_code
_entity_poly.pdbx_strand_id
1 'polypeptide(L)' 'MWFESKKTTTVVDKDKLIAEIHDLVLKQYSQHEIKLIKNITSKGSIELHFAVAGEDVLQMSIESSNA' A
#
# COMPACT_ATOMS: atom_id res chain seq x y z
N MET A 1 -9.35 -8.57 -38.44
CA MET A 1 -9.92 -8.02 -37.19
C MET A 1 -8.77 -7.39 -36.42
N TRP A 2 -8.80 -6.08 -36.21
CA TRP A 2 -7.82 -5.39 -35.36
C TRP A 2 -8.26 -5.54 -33.91
N PHE A 3 -7.44 -6.20 -33.10
CA PHE A 3 -7.59 -6.20 -31.66
C PHE A 3 -7.04 -4.87 -31.14
N GLU A 4 -7.93 -3.90 -30.96
CA GLU A 4 -7.62 -2.72 -30.15
C GLU A 4 -7.32 -3.21 -28.73
N SER A 5 -6.04 -3.29 -28.39
CA SER A 5 -5.60 -3.48 -27.02
C SER A 5 -6.04 -2.25 -26.24
N LYS A 6 -7.24 -2.29 -25.64
CA LYS A 6 -7.61 -1.33 -24.62
C LYS A 6 -6.58 -1.46 -23.52
N LYS A 7 -5.64 -0.51 -23.47
CA LYS A 7 -4.81 -0.27 -22.29
C LYS A 7 -5.78 0.12 -21.18
N THR A 8 -6.30 -0.87 -20.47
CA THR A 8 -6.81 -0.68 -19.12
C THR A 8 -5.60 -0.32 -18.28
N THR A 9 -5.25 0.96 -18.28
CA THR A 9 -4.41 1.55 -17.25
C THR A 9 -5.25 1.43 -15.99
N THR A 10 -5.07 0.33 -15.25
CA THR A 10 -5.68 0.18 -13.95
C THR A 10 -5.08 1.29 -13.10
N VAL A 11 -5.77 2.43 -13.00
CA VAL A 11 -5.39 3.49 -12.09
C VAL A 11 -5.62 2.90 -10.71
N VAL A 12 -4.57 2.34 -10.14
CA VAL A 12 -4.59 1.83 -8.78
C VAL A 12 -4.78 3.05 -7.89
N ASP A 13 -5.97 3.15 -7.31
CA ASP A 13 -6.26 4.13 -6.27
C ASP A 13 -5.40 3.75 -5.05
N LYS A 14 -4.31 4.52 -4.87
CA LYS A 14 -3.33 4.28 -3.82
C LYS A 14 -3.95 4.40 -2.44
N ASP A 15 -4.91 5.31 -2.25
CA ASP A 15 -5.55 5.51 -0.95
C ASP A 15 -6.48 4.33 -0.63
N LYS A 16 -7.19 3.81 -1.63
CA LYS A 16 -7.99 2.59 -1.49
C LYS A 16 -7.12 1.37 -1.16
N LEU A 17 -5.99 1.21 -1.84
CA LEU A 17 -5.04 0.13 -1.56
C LEU A 17 -4.47 0.21 -0.14
N ILE A 18 -4.07 1.41 0.30
CA ILE A 18 -3.57 1.63 1.67
C ILE A 18 -4.65 1.27 2.70
N ALA A 19 -5.91 1.67 2.48
CA ALA A 19 -7.02 1.37 3.36
C ALA A 19 -7.30 -0.14 3.45
N GLU A 20 -7.32 -0.84 2.31
CA GLU A 20 -7.55 -2.29 2.27
C GLU A 20 -6.44 -3.06 2.98
N ILE A 21 -5.17 -2.66 2.81
CA ILE A 21 -4.03 -3.29 3.51
C ILE A 21 -4.11 -3.01 5.01
N HIS A 22 -4.45 -1.78 5.41
CA HIS A 22 -4.63 -1.43 6.81
C HIS A 22 -5.73 -2.27 7.48
N ASP A 23 -6.88 -2.42 6.84
CA ASP A 23 -7.97 -3.26 7.34
C ASP A 23 -7.56 -4.75 7.48
N LEU A 24 -6.73 -5.25 6.56
CA LEU A 24 -6.24 -6.61 6.60
C LEU A 24 -5.27 -6.83 7.76
N VAL A 25 -4.36 -5.89 7.98
CA VAL A 25 -3.44 -5.89 9.13
C VAL A 25 -4.22 -5.75 10.45
N LEU A 26 -5.22 -4.87 10.51
CA LEU A 26 -6.14 -4.73 11.66
C LEU A 26 -6.84 -6.04 11.99
N LYS A 27 -7.36 -6.76 10.99
CA LYS A 27 -8.01 -8.06 11.21
C LYS A 27 -7.03 -9.10 11.73
N GLN A 28 -5.85 -9.19 11.12
CA GLN A 28 -4.84 -10.20 11.47
C GLN A 28 -4.25 -9.99 12.87
N TYR A 29 -4.05 -8.72 13.27
CA TYR A 29 -3.40 -8.35 14.53
C TYR A 29 -4.35 -7.66 15.51
N SER A 30 -5.65 -7.95 15.44
CA SER A 30 -6.71 -7.31 16.25
C SER A 30 -6.49 -7.34 17.77
N GLN A 31 -5.61 -8.22 18.26
CA GLN A 31 -5.25 -8.37 19.67
C GLN A 31 -4.11 -7.43 20.12
N HIS A 32 -3.49 -6.70 19.18
CA HIS A 32 -2.34 -5.86 19.42
C HIS A 32 -2.59 -4.43 18.98
N GLU A 33 -1.88 -3.48 19.60
CA GLU A 33 -1.87 -2.10 19.13
C GLU A 33 -1.11 -2.02 17.81
N ILE A 34 -1.79 -1.55 16.77
CA ILE A 34 -1.26 -1.43 15.41
C ILE A 34 -1.01 0.04 15.11
N LYS A 35 0.20 0.35 14.63
CA LYS A 35 0.60 1.67 14.16
C LYS A 35 0.95 1.61 12.69
N LEU A 36 0.25 2.41 11.88
CA LEU A 36 0.60 2.65 10.48
C LEU A 36 1.45 3.92 10.40
N ILE A 37 2.69 3.78 9.93
CA ILE A 37 3.58 4.90 9.60
C ILE A 37 3.62 5.03 8.09
N LYS A 38 3.15 6.18 7.59
CA LYS A 38 3.17 6.53 6.16
C LYS A 38 4.27 7.55 5.92
N ASN A 39 5.32 7.14 5.22
CA ASN A 39 6.41 8.01 4.80
C ASN A 39 6.31 8.28 3.30
N ILE A 40 6.35 9.54 2.92
CA ILE A 40 6.42 9.93 1.51
C ILE A 40 7.88 10.28 1.24
N THR A 41 8.54 9.46 0.43
CA THR A 41 9.94 9.68 0.06
C THR A 41 10.05 10.84 -0.92
N SER A 42 11.20 11.52 -0.94
CA SER A 42 11.51 12.63 -1.85
C SER A 42 11.46 12.25 -3.34
N LYS A 43 11.43 10.95 -3.66
CA LYS A 43 11.30 10.40 -5.01
C LYS A 43 9.84 10.11 -5.42
N GLY A 44 8.86 10.43 -4.57
CA GLY A 44 7.44 10.18 -4.84
C GLY A 44 6.96 8.77 -4.52
N SER A 45 7.80 7.92 -3.95
CA SER A 45 7.42 6.60 -3.44
C SER A 45 6.78 6.73 -2.06
N ILE A 46 5.75 5.93 -1.79
CA ILE A 46 5.08 5.85 -0.49
C ILE A 46 5.60 4.61 0.24
N GLU A 47 6.27 4.82 1.37
CA GLU A 47 6.65 3.77 2.30
C GLU A 47 5.55 3.62 3.36
N LEU A 48 5.09 2.40 3.58
CA LEU A 48 4.12 2.06 4.62
C LEU A 48 4.77 1.06 5.56
N HIS A 49 4.82 1.40 6.84
CA HIS A 49 5.31 0.52 7.90
C HIS A 49 4.14 0.20 8.83
N PHE A 50 3.95 -1.08 9.10
CA PHE A 50 2.97 -1.59 10.05
C PHE A 50 3.71 -2.15 11.24
N ALA A 51 3.68 -1.40 12.34
CA ALA A 51 4.23 -1.84 13.62
C ALA A 51 3.12 -2.45 14.48
N VAL A 52 3.36 -3.64 15.01
CA VAL A 52 2.46 -4.37 15.90
C VAL A 52 3.20 -4.63 17.20
N ALA A 53 2.63 -4.21 18.33
CA ALA A 53 3.24 -4.39 19.66
C ALA A 53 4.69 -3.85 19.78
N GLY A 54 5.08 -2.89 18.95
CA GLY A 54 6.42 -2.28 18.94
C GLY A 54 7.41 -2.94 17.98
N GLU A 55 7.02 -3.99 17.26
CA GLU A 55 7.83 -4.63 16.22
C GLU A 55 7.28 -4.30 14.82
N ASP A 56 8.16 -4.00 13.86
CA ASP A 56 7.77 -3.79 12.46
C ASP A 56 7.46 -5.15 11.80
N VAL A 57 6.21 -5.33 11.36
CA VAL A 57 5.70 -6.61 10.85
C VAL A 57 5.53 -6.60 9.33
N LEU A 58 5.28 -5.43 8.76
CA LEU A 58 5.19 -5.27 7.30
C LEU A 58 5.74 -3.91 6.89
N GLN A 59 6.68 -3.95 5.95
CA GLN A 59 7.20 -2.77 5.26
C GLN A 59 6.93 -2.92 3.76
N MET A 60 6.33 -1.91 3.15
CA MET A 60 6.09 -1.90 1.71
C MET A 60 6.37 -0.53 1.09
N SER A 61 6.96 -0.54 -0.10
CA SER A 61 7.18 0.65 -0.92
C SER A 61 6.26 0.60 -2.14
N ILE A 62 5.40 1.61 -2.25
CA ILE A 62 4.56 1.86 -3.42
C ILE A 62 5.27 2.90 -4.26
N GLU A 63 5.97 2.44 -5.30
CA GLU A 63 6.55 3.31 -6.31
C GLU A 63 5.47 3.72 -7.32
N SER A 64 5.44 4.99 -7.73
CA SER A 64 4.71 5.36 -8.93
C SER A 64 5.49 4.85 -10.15
N SER A 65 5.04 3.76 -10.75
CA SER A 65 5.53 3.34 -12.07
C SER A 65 5.11 4.38 -13.10
N ASN A 66 5.98 5.36 -13.35
CA ASN A 66 5.97 6.11 -14.60
C ASN A 66 7.01 5.46 -15.52
N ALA A 67 6.56 4.47 -16.31
CA ALA A 67 7.18 4.03 -17.55
C ALA A 67 6.16 3.22 -18.38
#